data_AF-A0A095YSS3-F1
#
_entry.id   AF-A0A095YSS3-F1
#
_cell.length_a   1.000
_cell.length_b   1.000
_cell.length_c   1.000
_cell.angle_alpha   90.00
_cell.angle_beta   90.00
_cell.angle_gamma   90.00
#
_symmetry.space_group_name_H-M   'P 1'
#
loop_
_entity.id
_entity.type
_entity.pdbx_description
1 polymer ?
#
loop_
_entity_poly.entity_id
_entity_poly.type
_entity_poly.pdbx_seq_one_letter_code
_entity_poly.pdbx_strand_id
1 'polypeptide(L)'
;MAIFESIFDLMYLALVIGLGIRLLIEKGKITKMFGIMAILLGFGDSFHLLPRIISHLSPGGFEAHAAFLSWGQFVTSITMTIFYVIFYHFYKNQSGDYNKIKMIAVYALAAMRIALVLMPGNNWGQMPGDYMYGIYRNIPFAILGGLLIYWSYQHKESPGLGRMWYLILISFLCYIPVVLWSDSFPLVGILMIPKTIAYLMIVVSGFQYFMGDFGKVNLLGLSFVNMIMGLVGGVFYREFTKYYDFTAVNHLGKLHVHMLVLGFIMMLLLYVIVKRYEDSNVKTLGRPVHIFEGGLILTVISMMVIGIYEVVGEGVSTISIPAISGISGIGHILLTVGLAWTILKIYNMEKQIQGCE
;
A
#
# COMPACT_ATOMS: atom_id res chain seq x y z
N MET A 1 4.57 13.66 15.19
CA MET A 1 3.87 12.39 14.94
C MET A 1 2.99 12.47 13.70
N ALA A 2 2.08 13.46 13.60
CA ALA A 2 1.21 13.70 12.45
C ALA A 2 1.88 13.62 11.05
N ILE A 3 3.01 14.31 10.84
CA ILE A 3 3.76 14.26 9.56
C ILE A 3 4.24 12.84 9.27
N PHE A 4 4.87 12.19 10.25
CA PHE A 4 5.42 10.85 10.09
C PHE A 4 4.34 9.83 9.77
N GLU A 5 3.23 9.83 10.53
CA GLU A 5 2.10 8.93 10.29
C GLU A 5 1.46 9.18 8.92
N SER A 6 1.29 10.45 8.52
CA SER A 6 0.69 10.78 7.23
C SER A 6 1.55 10.31 6.05
N ILE A 7 2.88 10.48 6.15
CA ILE A 7 3.82 9.97 5.14
C ILE A 7 3.82 8.45 5.13
N PHE A 8 3.84 7.82 6.31
CA PHE A 8 3.81 6.36 6.43
C PHE A 8 2.55 5.76 5.80
N ASP A 9 1.37 6.31 6.11
CA ASP A 9 0.08 5.84 5.62
C ASP A 9 -0.03 6.00 4.09
N LEU A 10 0.34 7.16 3.56
CA LEU A 10 0.33 7.38 2.10
C LEU A 10 1.36 6.52 1.37
N MET A 11 2.56 6.34 1.94
CA MET A 11 3.59 5.47 1.37
C MET A 11 3.14 4.01 1.36
N TYR A 12 2.50 3.55 2.44
CA TYR A 12 1.88 2.23 2.51
C TYR A 12 0.83 2.04 1.40
N LEU A 13 -0.12 2.98 1.29
CA LEU A 13 -1.18 2.92 0.27
C LEU A 13 -0.60 2.89 -1.14
N ALA A 14 0.36 3.78 -1.44
CA ALA A 14 1.00 3.85 -2.75
C ALA A 14 1.74 2.56 -3.10
N LEU A 15 2.48 1.99 -2.16
CA LEU A 15 3.23 0.74 -2.37
C LEU A 15 2.29 -0.46 -2.55
N VAL A 16 1.31 -0.64 -1.67
CA VAL A 16 0.39 -1.79 -1.74
C VAL A 16 -0.43 -1.76 -3.03
N ILE A 17 -0.98 -0.59 -3.39
CA ILE A 17 -1.76 -0.44 -4.63
C ILE A 17 -0.85 -0.57 -5.85
N GLY A 18 0.32 0.06 -5.86
CA GLY A 18 1.27 0.00 -6.97
C GLY A 18 1.77 -1.42 -7.25
N LEU A 19 2.15 -2.16 -6.20
CA LEU A 19 2.54 -3.57 -6.32
C LEU A 19 1.37 -4.45 -6.77
N GLY A 20 0.16 -4.18 -6.28
CA GLY A 20 -1.05 -4.88 -6.71
C GLY A 20 -1.37 -4.68 -8.20
N ILE A 21 -1.28 -3.44 -8.69
CA ILE A 21 -1.43 -3.11 -10.13
C ILE A 21 -0.36 -3.84 -10.95
N ARG A 22 0.89 -3.84 -10.47
CA ARG A 22 2.00 -4.53 -11.14
C ARG A 22 1.76 -6.03 -11.26
N LEU A 23 1.10 -6.66 -10.28
CA LEU A 23 0.74 -8.07 -10.34
C LEU A 23 -0.47 -8.34 -11.25
N LEU A 24 -1.41 -7.40 -11.36
CA LEU A 24 -2.58 -7.55 -12.25
C LEU A 24 -2.21 -7.60 -13.74
N ILE A 25 -1.15 -6.87 -14.13
CA ILE A 25 -0.69 -6.86 -15.52
C ILE A 25 0.10 -8.12 -15.90
N GLU A 26 0.52 -8.92 -14.92
CA GLU A 26 1.25 -10.15 -15.17
C GLU A 26 0.35 -11.29 -15.66
N LYS A 27 0.99 -12.27 -16.30
CA LYS A 27 0.33 -13.52 -16.68
C LYS A 27 0.17 -14.44 -15.46
N GLY A 28 -0.89 -15.24 -15.46
CA GLY A 28 -1.16 -16.22 -14.42
C GLY A 28 -2.36 -15.85 -13.55
N LYS A 29 -3.29 -16.81 -13.40
CA LYS A 29 -4.52 -16.61 -12.63
C LYS A 29 -4.24 -16.29 -11.16
N ILE A 30 -3.25 -16.97 -10.57
CA ILE A 30 -2.90 -16.83 -9.15
C ILE A 30 -2.17 -15.51 -8.89
N THR A 31 -1.26 -15.11 -9.79
CA THR A 31 -0.60 -13.80 -9.75
C THR A 31 -1.61 -12.66 -9.75
N LYS A 32 -2.58 -12.70 -10.68
CA LYS A 32 -3.66 -11.71 -10.75
C LYS A 32 -4.54 -11.72 -9.50
N MET A 33 -4.91 -12.89 -9.01
CA MET A 33 -5.68 -13.01 -7.77
C MET A 33 -4.95 -12.37 -6.58
N PHE A 34 -3.63 -12.58 -6.47
CA PHE A 34 -2.82 -11.93 -5.44
C PHE A 34 -2.71 -10.41 -5.65
N GLY A 35 -2.65 -9.95 -6.90
CA GLY A 35 -2.75 -8.53 -7.24
C GLY A 35 -4.08 -7.89 -6.81
N ILE A 36 -5.22 -8.58 -7.04
CA ILE A 36 -6.54 -8.16 -6.53
C ILE A 36 -6.53 -8.10 -5.01
N MET A 37 -5.94 -9.10 -4.34
CA MET A 37 -5.82 -9.12 -2.87
C MET A 37 -5.08 -7.88 -2.35
N ALA A 38 -3.97 -7.49 -2.98
CA ALA A 38 -3.20 -6.31 -2.61
C ALA A 38 -3.97 -5.01 -2.87
N ILE A 39 -4.62 -4.86 -4.04
CA ILE A 39 -5.43 -3.67 -4.33
C ILE A 39 -6.62 -3.55 -3.36
N LEU A 40 -7.28 -4.66 -3.04
CA LEU A 40 -8.39 -4.68 -2.08
C LEU A 40 -7.94 -4.22 -0.69
N LEU A 41 -6.76 -4.65 -0.24
CA LEU A 41 -6.15 -4.21 1.00
C LEU A 41 -5.89 -2.70 0.99
N GLY A 42 -5.14 -2.21 0.00
CA GLY A 42 -4.80 -0.79 -0.08
C GLY A 42 -6.02 0.11 -0.28
N PHE A 43 -6.93 -0.25 -1.18
CA PHE A 43 -8.16 0.52 -1.41
C PHE A 43 -9.08 0.49 -0.19
N GLY A 44 -9.26 -0.67 0.45
CA GLY A 44 -10.05 -0.79 1.68
C GLY A 44 -9.49 0.05 2.82
N ASP A 45 -8.18 0.00 3.04
CA ASP A 45 -7.52 0.80 4.09
C ASP A 45 -7.57 2.30 3.79
N SER A 46 -7.62 2.71 2.51
CA SER A 46 -7.71 4.14 2.16
C SER A 46 -8.94 4.84 2.77
N PHE A 47 -10.05 4.11 2.98
CA PHE A 47 -11.27 4.67 3.59
C PHE A 47 -11.12 5.09 5.05
N HIS A 48 -10.11 4.61 5.77
CA HIS A 48 -9.83 5.09 7.13
C HIS A 48 -8.49 5.83 7.22
N LEU A 49 -7.50 5.49 6.40
CA LEU A 49 -6.20 6.16 6.38
C LEU A 49 -6.27 7.56 5.77
N LEU A 50 -7.03 7.78 4.68
CA LEU A 50 -7.20 9.13 4.13
C LEU A 50 -7.92 10.07 5.12
N PRO A 51 -9.05 9.69 5.75
CA PRO A 51 -9.62 10.49 6.82
C PRO A 51 -8.66 10.72 7.98
N ARG A 52 -7.86 9.73 8.38
CA ARG A 52 -6.83 9.90 9.43
C ARG A 52 -5.79 10.95 9.05
N ILE A 53 -5.30 10.92 7.81
CA ILE A 53 -4.38 11.93 7.29
C ILE A 53 -5.05 13.31 7.32
N ILE A 54 -6.30 13.42 6.85
CA ILE A 54 -7.04 14.69 6.88
C ILE A 54 -7.19 15.18 8.33
N SER A 55 -7.56 14.31 9.28
CA SER A 55 -7.64 14.64 10.71
C SER A 55 -6.33 15.19 11.27
N HIS A 56 -5.19 14.59 10.90
CA HIS A 56 -3.87 15.07 11.32
C HIS A 56 -3.53 16.46 10.80
N LEU A 57 -4.04 16.80 9.61
CA LEU A 57 -3.65 18.01 8.89
C LEU A 57 -4.67 19.14 9.10
N SER A 58 -5.89 18.83 9.50
CA SER A 58 -6.97 19.80 9.76
C SER A 58 -6.96 20.34 11.20
N PRO A 59 -7.43 21.58 11.44
CA PRO A 59 -7.55 22.13 12.79
C PRO A 59 -8.54 21.36 13.66
N GLY A 60 -9.61 20.83 13.06
CA GLY A 60 -10.68 20.09 13.75
C GLY A 60 -10.27 18.68 14.24
N GLY A 61 -9.07 18.21 13.88
CA GLY A 61 -8.52 16.96 14.39
C GLY A 61 -9.38 15.73 14.06
N PHE A 62 -9.28 14.73 14.94
CA PHE A 62 -10.03 13.47 14.82
C PHE A 62 -11.52 13.63 15.14
N GLU A 63 -11.89 14.59 15.98
CA GLU A 63 -13.28 14.82 16.39
C GLU A 63 -14.14 15.29 15.21
N ALA A 64 -13.64 16.24 14.41
CA ALA A 64 -14.33 16.73 13.23
C ALA A 64 -14.56 15.67 12.14
N HIS A 65 -13.75 14.60 12.15
CA HIS A 65 -13.76 13.54 11.13
C HIS A 65 -14.19 12.18 11.68
N ALA A 66 -14.75 12.15 12.89
CA ALA A 66 -15.20 10.93 13.59
C ALA A 66 -16.10 10.04 12.71
N ALA A 67 -17.07 10.63 12.02
CA ALA A 67 -17.99 9.89 11.15
C ALA A 67 -17.28 9.20 9.98
N PHE A 68 -16.37 9.91 9.31
CA PHE A 68 -15.58 9.35 8.19
C PHE A 68 -14.66 8.24 8.66
N LEU A 69 -14.00 8.41 9.81
CA LEU A 69 -13.16 7.37 10.41
C LEU A 69 -13.98 6.12 10.79
N SER A 70 -15.18 6.32 11.34
CA SER A 70 -16.10 5.24 11.72
C SER A 70 -16.54 4.43 10.50
N TRP A 71 -17.01 5.10 9.44
CA TRP A 71 -17.33 4.44 8.17
C TRP A 71 -16.11 3.82 7.47
N GLY A 72 -14.93 4.41 7.64
CA GLY A 72 -13.67 3.82 7.20
C GLY A 72 -13.37 2.47 7.85
N GLN A 73 -13.60 2.35 9.15
CA GLN A 73 -13.46 1.09 9.88
C GLN A 73 -14.49 0.04 9.44
N PHE A 74 -15.71 0.46 9.09
CA PHE A 74 -16.72 -0.43 8.50
C PHE A 74 -16.21 -1.05 7.19
N VAL A 75 -15.78 -0.21 6.24
CA VAL A 75 -15.26 -0.68 4.95
C VAL A 75 -14.05 -1.58 5.16
N THR A 76 -13.11 -1.16 6.01
CA THR A 76 -11.90 -1.94 6.32
C THR A 76 -12.23 -3.30 6.94
N SER A 77 -13.27 -3.38 7.78
CA SER A 77 -13.70 -4.66 8.38
C SER A 77 -14.19 -5.64 7.32
N ILE A 78 -14.91 -5.15 6.31
CA ILE A 78 -15.37 -5.97 5.18
C ILE A 78 -14.18 -6.37 4.29
N THR A 79 -13.38 -5.40 3.84
CA THR A 79 -12.27 -5.65 2.91
C THR A 79 -11.21 -6.56 3.52
N MET A 80 -10.88 -6.41 4.80
CA MET A 80 -9.96 -7.32 5.50
C MET A 80 -10.52 -8.74 5.61
N THR A 81 -11.83 -8.91 5.74
CA THR A 81 -12.43 -10.25 5.72
C THR A 81 -12.23 -10.90 4.36
N ILE A 82 -12.54 -10.18 3.29
CA ILE A 82 -12.38 -10.65 1.92
C ILE A 82 -10.89 -10.89 1.59
N PHE A 83 -9.98 -10.05 2.09
CA PHE A 83 -8.53 -10.23 1.97
C PHE A 83 -8.10 -11.61 2.46
N TYR A 84 -8.52 -12.03 3.66
CA TYR A 84 -8.16 -13.35 4.19
C TYR A 84 -8.86 -14.51 3.48
N VAL A 85 -10.04 -14.29 2.91
CA VAL A 85 -10.68 -15.28 2.01
C VAL A 85 -9.86 -15.46 0.73
N ILE A 86 -9.37 -14.38 0.12
CA ILE A 86 -8.49 -14.45 -1.06
C ILE A 86 -7.14 -15.06 -0.69
N PHE A 87 -6.58 -14.71 0.47
CA PHE A 87 -5.36 -15.32 0.98
C PHE A 87 -5.53 -16.83 1.19
N TYR A 88 -6.69 -17.29 1.68
CA TYR A 88 -6.98 -18.73 1.76
C TYR A 88 -6.93 -19.42 0.39
N HIS A 89 -7.44 -18.78 -0.67
CA HIS A 89 -7.33 -19.33 -2.03
C HIS A 89 -5.88 -19.37 -2.54
N PHE A 90 -5.07 -18.37 -2.16
CA PHE A 90 -3.63 -18.41 -2.41
C PHE A 90 -2.98 -19.58 -1.65
N TYR A 91 -3.24 -19.70 -0.34
CA TYR A 91 -2.79 -20.83 0.49
C TYR A 91 -3.16 -22.18 -0.13
N LYS A 92 -4.43 -22.37 -0.50
CA LYS A 92 -4.97 -23.59 -1.11
C LYS A 92 -4.21 -23.94 -2.40
N ASN A 93 -3.93 -22.95 -3.24
CA ASN A 93 -3.20 -23.17 -4.49
C ASN A 93 -1.72 -23.53 -4.25
N GLN A 94 -1.06 -22.86 -3.30
CA GLN A 94 0.37 -23.10 -3.03
C GLN A 94 0.64 -24.40 -2.26
N SER A 95 -0.26 -24.75 -1.33
CA SER A 95 -0.14 -25.97 -0.52
C SER A 95 -0.64 -27.22 -1.23
N GLY A 96 -1.54 -27.09 -2.20
CA GLY A 96 -2.28 -28.22 -2.75
C GLY A 96 -3.31 -28.81 -1.78
N ASP A 97 -3.63 -28.11 -0.67
CA ASP A 97 -4.61 -28.54 0.31
C ASP A 97 -6.03 -28.10 -0.08
N TYR A 98 -6.78 -29.03 -0.70
CA TYR A 98 -8.16 -28.83 -1.13
C TYR A 98 -9.21 -29.27 -0.11
N ASN A 99 -8.87 -29.35 1.19
CA ASN A 99 -9.78 -29.84 2.22
C ASN A 99 -11.07 -28.99 2.32
N LYS A 100 -12.22 -29.64 2.12
CA LYS A 100 -13.55 -29.01 2.15
C LYS A 100 -13.91 -28.42 3.50
N ILE A 101 -13.47 -29.02 4.60
CA ILE A 101 -13.74 -28.55 5.96
C ILE A 101 -13.04 -27.20 6.19
N LYS A 102 -11.78 -27.07 5.75
CA LYS A 102 -11.05 -25.79 5.82
C LYS A 102 -11.76 -24.70 5.03
N MET A 103 -12.22 -25.04 3.83
CA MET A 103 -12.98 -24.11 2.98
C MET A 103 -14.28 -23.65 3.65
N ILE A 104 -15.08 -24.59 4.18
CA ILE A 104 -16.33 -24.28 4.89
C ILE A 104 -16.05 -23.40 6.11
N ALA A 105 -15.03 -23.72 6.90
CA ALA A 105 -14.64 -22.92 8.06
C ALA A 105 -14.30 -21.47 7.69
N VAL A 106 -13.51 -21.27 6.62
CA VAL A 106 -13.13 -19.93 6.14
C VAL A 106 -14.37 -19.13 5.71
N TYR A 107 -15.24 -19.71 4.88
CA TYR A 107 -16.44 -19.01 4.42
C TYR A 107 -17.47 -18.78 5.53
N ALA A 108 -17.63 -19.71 6.47
CA ALA A 108 -18.53 -19.56 7.60
C ALA A 108 -18.06 -18.43 8.54
N LEU A 109 -16.76 -18.40 8.89
CA LEU A 109 -16.18 -17.33 9.71
C LEU A 109 -16.26 -15.97 9.02
N ALA A 110 -16.01 -15.93 7.71
CA ALA A 110 -16.15 -14.72 6.91
C ALA A 110 -17.61 -14.23 6.88
N ALA A 111 -18.57 -15.11 6.58
CA ALA A 111 -19.99 -14.77 6.56
C ALA A 111 -20.48 -14.29 7.94
N MET A 112 -20.07 -14.97 9.01
CA MET A 112 -20.36 -14.56 10.39
C MET A 112 -19.80 -13.17 10.69
N ARG A 113 -18.56 -12.88 10.30
CA ARG A 113 -17.97 -11.54 10.48
C ARG A 113 -18.74 -10.48 9.71
N ILE A 114 -19.06 -10.71 8.45
CA ILE A 114 -19.81 -9.75 7.63
C ILE A 114 -21.19 -9.49 8.24
N ALA A 115 -21.89 -10.54 8.68
CA ALA A 115 -23.18 -10.38 9.37
C ALA A 115 -23.04 -9.51 10.62
N LEU A 116 -22.04 -9.76 11.47
CA LEU A 116 -21.78 -8.96 12.68
C LEU A 116 -21.40 -7.52 12.37
N VAL A 117 -20.65 -7.25 11.29
CA VAL A 117 -20.30 -5.90 10.84
C VAL A 117 -21.52 -5.11 10.35
N LEU A 118 -22.49 -5.79 9.73
CA LEU A 118 -23.72 -5.19 9.21
C LEU A 118 -24.79 -4.95 10.29
N MET A 119 -24.64 -5.52 11.49
CA MET A 119 -25.61 -5.32 12.57
C MET A 119 -25.65 -3.84 12.99
N PRO A 120 -26.85 -3.29 13.27
CA PRO A 120 -27.00 -1.88 13.65
C PRO A 120 -26.29 -1.54 14.97
N GLY A 121 -26.08 -2.52 15.85
CA GLY A 121 -25.40 -2.34 17.15
C GLY A 121 -23.95 -1.87 17.06
N ASN A 122 -23.34 -1.84 15.87
CA ASN A 122 -22.00 -1.25 15.69
C ASN A 122 -21.99 0.29 15.80
N ASN A 123 -23.15 0.94 15.67
CA ASN A 123 -23.30 2.41 15.73
C ASN A 123 -22.33 3.16 14.78
N TRP A 124 -22.25 2.70 13.52
CA TRP A 124 -21.41 3.34 12.51
C TRP A 124 -21.77 4.81 12.28
N GLY A 125 -20.76 5.64 12.01
CA GLY A 125 -20.90 7.08 11.87
C GLY A 125 -20.66 7.88 13.16
N GLN A 126 -20.44 7.21 14.28
CA GLN A 126 -20.04 7.83 15.56
C GLN A 126 -18.66 7.32 16.00
N MET A 127 -17.93 8.13 16.76
CA MET A 127 -16.74 7.69 17.52
C MET A 127 -16.81 8.15 18.99
N PRO A 128 -16.45 7.28 19.95
CA PRO A 128 -16.15 5.86 19.75
C PRO A 128 -17.40 5.08 19.33
N GLY A 129 -17.22 4.02 18.53
CA GLY A 129 -18.30 3.09 18.20
C GLY A 129 -18.64 2.18 19.40
N ASP A 130 -19.55 1.23 19.21
CA ASP A 130 -19.88 0.27 20.28
C ASP A 130 -18.72 -0.71 20.53
N TYR A 131 -18.21 -0.71 21.77
CA TYR A 131 -17.08 -1.54 22.18
C TYR A 131 -17.37 -3.04 22.08
N MET A 132 -18.56 -3.48 22.51
CA MET A 132 -18.92 -4.90 22.55
C MET A 132 -19.11 -5.48 21.15
N TYR A 133 -19.79 -4.74 20.27
CA TYR A 133 -19.90 -5.11 18.85
C TYR A 133 -18.54 -5.05 18.14
N GLY A 134 -17.66 -4.14 18.58
CA GLY A 134 -16.24 -4.12 18.21
C GLY A 134 -15.52 -5.43 18.52
N ILE A 135 -15.74 -6.00 19.70
CA ILE A 135 -15.21 -7.32 20.07
C ILE A 135 -15.87 -8.43 19.25
N TYR A 136 -17.21 -8.47 19.20
CA TYR A 136 -17.95 -9.55 18.55
C TYR A 136 -17.56 -9.74 17.09
N ARG A 137 -17.50 -8.66 16.30
CA ARG A 137 -17.12 -8.75 14.88
C ARG A 137 -15.66 -9.18 14.65
N ASN A 138 -14.81 -9.07 15.67
CA ASN A 138 -13.40 -9.41 15.59
C ASN A 138 -13.07 -10.80 16.14
N ILE A 139 -13.95 -11.45 16.90
CA ILE A 139 -13.81 -12.87 17.30
C ILE A 139 -13.72 -13.80 16.08
N PRO A 140 -14.66 -13.79 15.10
CA PRO A 140 -14.55 -14.62 13.91
C PRO A 140 -13.27 -14.33 13.11
N PHE A 141 -12.83 -13.07 13.11
CA PHE A 141 -11.63 -12.64 12.42
C PHE A 141 -10.36 -13.20 13.04
N ALA A 142 -10.26 -13.14 14.37
CA ALA A 142 -9.13 -13.68 15.11
C ALA A 142 -9.03 -15.20 14.93
N ILE A 143 -10.17 -15.92 14.94
CA ILE A 143 -10.22 -17.36 14.66
C ILE A 143 -9.75 -17.65 13.23
N LEU A 144 -10.27 -16.91 12.23
CA LEU A 144 -9.85 -17.06 10.82
C LEU A 144 -8.33 -16.84 10.66
N GLY A 145 -7.81 -15.78 11.28
CA GLY A 145 -6.39 -15.48 11.33
C GLY A 145 -5.57 -16.61 11.94
N GLY A 146 -5.96 -17.08 13.13
CA GLY A 146 -5.30 -18.19 13.82
C GLY A 146 -5.25 -19.47 13.00
N LEU A 147 -6.35 -19.82 12.33
CA LEU A 147 -6.40 -20.97 11.42
C LEU A 147 -5.43 -20.82 10.24
N LEU A 148 -5.40 -19.65 9.60
CA LEU A 148 -4.52 -19.40 8.44
C LEU A 148 -3.04 -19.33 8.83
N ILE A 149 -2.71 -18.79 10.01
CA ILE A 149 -1.36 -18.86 10.59
C ILE A 149 -0.95 -20.31 10.75
N TYR A 150 -1.78 -21.12 11.43
CA TYR A 150 -1.47 -22.52 11.69
C TYR A 150 -1.31 -23.33 10.40
N TRP A 151 -2.24 -23.20 9.45
CA TRP A 151 -2.18 -23.93 8.18
C TRP A 151 -1.02 -23.51 7.29
N SER A 152 -0.71 -22.21 7.25
CA SER A 152 0.44 -21.69 6.50
C SER A 152 1.77 -22.11 7.14
N TYR A 153 1.82 -22.24 8.47
CA TYR A 153 2.99 -22.79 9.17
C TYR A 153 3.22 -24.27 8.81
N GLN A 154 2.16 -25.08 8.78
CA GLN A 154 2.24 -26.49 8.37
C GLN A 154 2.77 -26.65 6.93
N HIS A 155 2.48 -25.68 6.06
CA HIS A 155 2.91 -25.67 4.65
C HIS A 155 3.97 -24.60 4.38
N LYS A 156 4.83 -24.29 5.36
CA LYS A 156 5.87 -23.27 5.21
C LYS A 156 6.89 -23.61 4.11
N GLU A 157 7.07 -24.89 3.78
CA GLU A 157 7.96 -25.32 2.70
C GLU A 157 7.33 -25.14 1.31
N SER A 158 6.02 -24.85 1.23
CA SER A 158 5.35 -24.60 -0.04
C SER A 158 5.79 -23.26 -0.66
N PRO A 159 6.04 -23.21 -1.98
CA PRO A 159 6.50 -21.99 -2.64
C PRO A 159 5.56 -20.80 -2.43
N GLY A 160 6.12 -19.70 -1.92
CA GLY A 160 5.39 -18.47 -1.63
C GLY A 160 4.72 -18.41 -0.25
N LEU A 161 4.67 -19.51 0.51
CA LEU A 161 4.07 -19.53 1.86
C LEU A 161 5.06 -19.40 3.02
N GLY A 162 6.36 -19.67 2.80
CA GLY A 162 7.33 -19.77 3.90
C GLY A 162 7.43 -18.57 4.82
N ARG A 163 7.23 -17.34 4.30
CA ARG A 163 7.20 -16.12 5.12
C ARG A 163 5.82 -15.73 5.63
N MET A 164 4.76 -16.24 5.01
CA MET A 164 3.41 -15.71 5.20
C MET A 164 2.88 -15.96 6.62
N TRP A 165 3.17 -17.13 7.21
CA TRP A 165 2.63 -17.49 8.53
C TRP A 165 3.09 -16.53 9.64
N TYR A 166 4.38 -16.16 9.68
CA TYR A 166 4.88 -15.27 10.73
C TYR A 166 4.54 -13.81 10.47
N LEU A 167 4.40 -13.39 9.20
CA LEU A 167 3.92 -12.05 8.87
C LEU A 167 2.46 -11.86 9.30
N ILE A 168 1.61 -12.86 9.05
CA ILE A 168 0.23 -12.85 9.54
C ILE A 168 0.21 -12.90 11.08
N LEU A 169 1.06 -13.72 11.70
CA LEU A 169 1.18 -13.78 13.16
C LEU A 169 1.54 -12.42 13.77
N ILE A 170 2.59 -11.76 13.27
CA ILE A 170 3.00 -10.42 13.75
C ILE A 170 1.84 -9.44 13.61
N SER A 171 1.14 -9.46 12.46
CA SER A 171 -0.02 -8.61 12.23
C SER A 171 -1.12 -8.81 13.27
N PHE A 172 -1.49 -10.07 13.57
CA PHE A 172 -2.50 -10.38 14.58
C PHE A 172 -2.05 -10.10 16.02
N LEU A 173 -0.78 -10.33 16.34
CA LEU A 173 -0.21 -10.01 17.66
C LEU A 173 -0.24 -8.50 17.94
N CYS A 174 0.00 -7.67 16.93
CA CYS A 174 -0.15 -6.22 17.05
C CYS A 174 -1.63 -5.77 17.02
N TYR A 175 -2.50 -6.49 16.31
CA TYR A 175 -3.90 -6.14 16.14
C TYR A 175 -4.76 -6.40 17.38
N ILE A 176 -4.61 -7.57 18.02
CA ILE A 176 -5.47 -7.97 19.15
C ILE A 176 -5.41 -6.94 20.29
N PRO A 177 -4.23 -6.46 20.74
CA PRO A 177 -4.17 -5.47 21.78
C PRO A 177 -4.84 -4.15 21.40
N VAL A 178 -4.69 -3.72 20.14
CA VAL A 178 -5.33 -2.51 19.62
C VAL A 178 -6.84 -2.61 19.72
N VAL A 179 -7.44 -3.73 19.33
CA VAL A 179 -8.90 -3.90 19.41
C VAL A 179 -9.42 -3.91 20.84
N LEU A 180 -8.68 -4.50 21.77
CA LEU A 180 -9.15 -4.69 23.14
C LEU A 180 -8.95 -3.45 24.02
N TRP A 181 -7.88 -2.67 23.77
CA TRP A 181 -7.39 -1.67 24.71
C TRP A 181 -7.14 -0.28 24.12
N SER A 182 -7.35 -0.03 22.82
CA SER A 182 -7.10 1.32 22.25
C SER A 182 -7.88 2.41 22.96
N ASP A 183 -9.09 2.10 23.43
CA ASP A 183 -9.99 3.07 24.04
C ASP A 183 -9.58 3.41 25.48
N SER A 184 -8.90 2.47 26.16
CA SER A 184 -8.40 2.67 27.53
C SER A 184 -6.96 3.18 27.58
N PHE A 185 -6.13 2.76 26.61
CA PHE A 185 -4.70 3.07 26.55
C PHE A 185 -4.31 3.54 25.15
N PRO A 186 -4.34 4.86 24.88
CA PRO A 186 -4.05 5.41 23.55
C PRO A 186 -2.70 5.00 22.97
N LEU A 187 -1.68 4.78 23.82
CA LEU A 187 -0.34 4.33 23.38
C LEU A 187 -0.35 2.96 22.69
N VAL A 188 -1.34 2.11 22.96
CA VAL A 188 -1.50 0.82 22.28
C VAL A 188 -1.74 1.02 20.77
N GLY A 189 -2.30 2.18 20.38
CA GLY A 189 -2.48 2.55 18.98
C GLY A 189 -1.19 2.56 18.14
N ILE A 190 -0.02 2.73 18.76
CA ILE A 190 1.29 2.68 18.07
C ILE A 190 1.52 1.32 17.39
N LEU A 191 0.92 0.23 17.92
CA LEU A 191 1.01 -1.11 17.32
C LEU A 191 0.34 -1.20 15.93
N MET A 192 -0.43 -0.20 15.52
CA MET A 192 -0.94 -0.12 14.14
C MET A 192 0.19 -0.04 13.10
N ILE A 193 1.31 0.62 13.41
CA ILE A 193 2.45 0.76 12.49
C ILE A 193 3.09 -0.60 12.17
N PRO A 194 3.58 -1.39 13.15
CA PRO A 194 4.17 -2.70 12.87
C PRO A 194 3.16 -3.68 12.25
N LYS A 195 1.86 -3.59 12.62
CA LYS A 195 0.79 -4.34 11.94
C LYS A 195 0.73 -4.01 10.44
N THR A 196 0.73 -2.73 10.08
CA THR A 196 0.65 -2.27 8.68
C THR A 196 1.91 -2.67 7.90
N ILE A 197 3.09 -2.58 8.53
CA ILE A 197 4.34 -3.10 7.94
C ILE A 197 4.23 -4.60 7.65
N ALA A 198 3.68 -5.39 8.56
CA ALA A 198 3.50 -6.83 8.35
C ALA A 198 2.59 -7.12 7.12
N TYR A 199 1.51 -6.36 6.94
CA TYR A 199 0.66 -6.48 5.74
C TYR A 199 1.37 -6.06 4.45
N LEU A 200 2.11 -4.94 4.47
CA LEU A 200 2.95 -4.55 3.34
C LEU A 200 3.94 -5.66 2.99
N MET A 201 4.56 -6.29 3.99
CA MET A 201 5.51 -7.37 3.79
C MET A 201 4.87 -8.66 3.27
N ILE A 202 3.59 -8.93 3.56
CA ILE A 202 2.83 -10.01 2.90
C ILE A 202 2.75 -9.73 1.39
N VAL A 203 2.38 -8.51 1.02
CA VAL A 203 2.28 -8.09 -0.38
C VAL A 203 3.65 -8.13 -1.07
N VAL A 204 4.70 -7.59 -0.44
CA VAL A 204 6.08 -7.62 -0.96
C VAL A 204 6.59 -9.04 -1.12
N SER A 205 6.32 -9.93 -0.16
CA SER A 205 6.75 -11.33 -0.24
C SER A 205 6.07 -12.07 -1.40
N GLY A 206 4.76 -11.85 -1.60
CA GLY A 206 4.06 -12.38 -2.76
C GLY A 206 4.56 -11.78 -4.07
N PHE A 207 4.83 -10.48 -4.09
CA PHE A 207 5.40 -9.79 -5.24
C PHE A 207 6.75 -10.39 -5.67
N GLN A 208 7.67 -10.54 -4.72
CA GLN A 208 8.99 -11.15 -4.96
C GLN A 208 8.87 -12.58 -5.48
N TYR A 209 7.91 -13.35 -4.94
CA TYR A 209 7.65 -14.71 -5.39
C TYR A 209 7.20 -14.77 -6.86
N PHE A 210 6.33 -13.86 -7.30
CA PHE A 210 5.82 -13.86 -8.68
C PHE A 210 6.74 -13.17 -9.70
N MET A 211 7.46 -12.13 -9.28
CA MET A 211 8.21 -11.27 -10.21
C MET A 211 9.65 -11.71 -10.48
N GLY A 212 10.26 -12.48 -9.58
CA GLY A 212 11.64 -12.97 -9.75
C GLY A 212 12.67 -11.85 -9.93
N ASP A 213 13.65 -12.09 -10.81
CA ASP A 213 14.73 -11.14 -11.09
C ASP A 213 14.28 -9.94 -11.93
N PHE A 214 14.97 -8.81 -11.75
CA PHE A 214 14.74 -7.61 -12.55
C PHE A 214 15.13 -7.82 -14.03
N GLY A 215 14.21 -7.52 -14.94
CA GLY A 215 14.45 -7.56 -16.39
C GLY A 215 13.74 -6.44 -17.15
N LYS A 216 13.81 -6.49 -18.49
CA LYS A 216 13.24 -5.47 -19.38
C LYS A 216 11.74 -5.24 -19.13
N VAL A 217 10.99 -6.30 -18.87
CA VAL A 217 9.55 -6.22 -18.61
C VAL A 217 9.23 -5.47 -17.31
N ASN A 218 10.15 -5.44 -16.34
CA ASN A 218 9.95 -4.68 -15.11
C ASN A 218 9.93 -3.17 -15.38
N LEU A 219 10.71 -2.66 -16.34
CA LEU A 219 10.68 -1.25 -16.75
C LEU A 219 9.32 -0.88 -17.36
N LEU A 220 8.80 -1.71 -18.28
CA LEU A 220 7.44 -1.51 -18.81
C LEU A 220 6.38 -1.60 -17.72
N GLY A 221 6.54 -2.52 -16.78
CA GLY A 221 5.61 -2.65 -15.67
C GLY A 221 5.61 -1.45 -14.73
N LEU A 222 6.79 -0.91 -14.38
CA LEU A 222 6.91 0.32 -13.61
C LEU A 222 6.31 1.51 -14.36
N SER A 223 6.60 1.62 -15.66
CA SER A 223 6.00 2.63 -16.54
C SER A 223 4.47 2.60 -16.46
N PHE A 224 3.87 1.43 -16.63
CA PHE A 224 2.41 1.26 -16.61
C PHE A 224 1.79 1.53 -15.24
N VAL A 225 2.45 1.09 -14.15
CA VAL A 225 2.00 1.37 -12.77
C VAL A 225 2.00 2.87 -12.51
N ASN A 226 3.09 3.56 -12.85
CA ASN A 226 3.19 5.01 -12.69
C ASN A 226 2.17 5.78 -13.54
N MET A 227 1.85 5.27 -14.74
CA MET A 227 0.77 5.83 -15.57
C MET A 227 -0.57 5.77 -14.84
N ILE A 228 -0.96 4.59 -14.34
CA ILE A 228 -2.24 4.42 -13.63
C ILE A 228 -2.25 5.28 -12.36
N MET A 229 -1.19 5.21 -11.55
CA MET A 229 -1.09 5.97 -10.30
C MET A 229 -1.11 7.49 -10.56
N GLY A 230 -0.47 7.97 -11.63
CA GLY A 230 -0.52 9.38 -12.04
C GLY A 230 -1.92 9.83 -12.46
N LEU A 231 -2.66 9.00 -13.20
CA LEU A 231 -4.05 9.28 -13.58
C LEU A 231 -4.98 9.30 -12.35
N VAL A 232 -4.84 8.33 -11.45
CA VAL A 232 -5.58 8.30 -10.18
C VAL A 232 -5.26 9.54 -9.34
N GLY A 233 -3.98 9.93 -9.26
CA GLY A 233 -3.56 11.16 -8.57
C GLY A 233 -4.19 12.43 -9.16
N GLY A 234 -4.33 12.50 -10.49
CA GLY A 234 -5.02 13.61 -11.16
C GLY A 234 -6.53 13.66 -10.85
N VAL A 235 -7.19 12.50 -10.80
CA VAL A 235 -8.61 12.41 -10.38
C VAL A 235 -8.75 12.80 -8.91
N PHE A 236 -7.88 12.29 -8.04
CA PHE A 236 -7.88 12.63 -6.62
C PHE A 236 -7.74 14.14 -6.42
N TYR A 237 -6.76 14.79 -7.06
CA TYR A 237 -6.60 16.25 -7.02
C TYR A 237 -7.92 16.96 -7.35
N ARG A 238 -8.54 16.63 -8.49
CA ARG A 238 -9.75 17.31 -8.97
C ARG A 238 -10.95 17.12 -8.05
N GLU A 239 -11.22 15.90 -7.62
CA GLU A 239 -12.39 15.62 -6.77
C GLU A 239 -12.17 16.13 -5.34
N PHE A 240 -10.95 16.04 -4.82
CA PHE A 240 -10.61 16.48 -3.47
C PHE A 240 -10.70 18.00 -3.33
N THR A 241 -10.09 18.78 -4.23
CA THR A 241 -10.19 20.25 -4.16
C THR A 241 -11.60 20.74 -4.40
N LYS A 242 -12.37 20.08 -5.27
CA LYS A 242 -13.79 20.37 -5.49
C LYS A 242 -14.62 20.12 -4.25
N TYR A 243 -14.38 19.03 -3.52
CA TYR A 243 -15.12 18.71 -2.29
C TYR A 243 -14.93 19.78 -1.19
N TYR A 244 -13.75 20.41 -1.13
CA TYR A 244 -13.42 21.47 -0.17
C TYR A 244 -13.55 22.89 -0.74
N ASP A 245 -14.13 23.05 -1.94
CA ASP A 245 -14.25 24.35 -2.64
C ASP A 245 -12.91 25.12 -2.76
N PHE A 246 -11.80 24.40 -2.88
CA PHE A 246 -10.45 24.97 -2.91
C PHE A 246 -10.02 25.36 -4.33
N THR A 247 -9.70 26.64 -4.54
CA THR A 247 -9.43 27.22 -5.88
C THR A 247 -8.00 27.69 -6.13
N ALA A 248 -7.17 27.78 -5.08
CA ALA A 248 -5.79 28.24 -5.22
C ALA A 248 -4.87 27.18 -5.85
N VAL A 249 -3.68 27.61 -6.29
CA VAL A 249 -2.64 26.68 -6.76
C VAL A 249 -2.16 25.82 -5.59
N ASN A 250 -2.06 24.51 -5.82
CA ASN A 250 -1.78 23.52 -4.79
C ASN A 250 -0.77 22.47 -5.29
N HIS A 251 0.01 21.87 -4.38
CA HIS A 251 0.95 20.79 -4.68
C HIS A 251 0.30 19.51 -5.27
N LEU A 252 -0.96 19.20 -4.93
CA LEU A 252 -1.73 18.10 -5.52
C LEU A 252 -1.80 18.19 -7.05
N GLY A 253 -1.92 19.40 -7.60
CA GLY A 253 -1.94 19.63 -9.05
C GLY A 253 -0.62 19.28 -9.74
N LYS A 254 0.48 19.10 -9.00
CA LYS A 254 1.79 18.71 -9.56
C LYS A 254 1.99 17.20 -9.60
N LEU A 255 1.20 16.42 -8.85
CA LEU A 255 1.39 14.97 -8.68
C LEU A 255 1.33 14.23 -10.01
N HIS A 256 0.28 14.47 -10.80
CA HIS A 256 0.03 13.73 -12.04
C HIS A 256 1.16 13.95 -13.06
N VAL A 257 1.67 15.17 -13.23
CA VAL A 257 2.78 15.45 -14.17
C VAL A 257 4.07 14.75 -13.74
N HIS A 258 4.43 14.77 -12.45
CA HIS A 258 5.65 14.10 -11.99
C HIS A 258 5.56 12.58 -12.20
N MET A 259 4.43 11.97 -11.87
CA MET A 259 4.20 10.54 -12.10
C MET A 259 4.20 10.17 -13.58
N LEU A 260 3.57 10.98 -14.44
CA LEU A 260 3.50 10.71 -15.87
C LEU A 260 4.86 10.93 -16.56
N VAL A 261 5.61 11.97 -16.22
CA VAL A 261 6.89 12.27 -16.86
C VAL A 261 8.02 11.41 -16.28
N LEU A 262 8.22 11.45 -14.96
CA LEU A 262 9.34 10.76 -14.31
C LEU A 262 9.08 9.27 -14.09
N GLY A 263 7.82 8.86 -13.93
CA GLY A 263 7.48 7.45 -13.73
C GLY A 263 7.12 6.76 -15.06
N PHE A 264 6.12 7.27 -15.78
CA PHE A 264 5.64 6.62 -17.01
C PHE A 264 6.61 6.82 -18.18
N ILE A 265 6.85 8.06 -18.61
CA ILE A 265 7.65 8.35 -19.81
C ILE A 265 9.11 7.96 -19.62
N MET A 266 9.75 8.32 -18.50
CA MET A 266 11.14 7.94 -18.24
C MET A 266 11.34 6.42 -18.27
N MET A 267 10.50 5.63 -17.60
CA MET A 267 10.64 4.17 -17.61
C MET A 267 10.36 3.56 -18.99
N LEU A 268 9.44 4.15 -19.76
CA LEU A 268 9.18 3.74 -21.15
C LEU A 268 10.41 4.02 -22.04
N LEU A 269 11.02 5.18 -21.90
CA LEU A 269 12.25 5.54 -22.62
C LEU A 269 13.41 4.63 -22.23
N LEU A 270 13.61 4.37 -20.94
CA LEU A 270 14.61 3.42 -20.47
C LEU A 270 14.37 2.03 -21.05
N TYR A 271 13.13 1.54 -21.08
CA TYR A 271 12.80 0.27 -21.72
C TYR A 271 13.22 0.26 -23.21
N VAL A 272 12.89 1.30 -23.97
CA VAL A 272 13.25 1.41 -25.40
C VAL A 272 14.77 1.36 -25.58
N ILE A 273 15.51 2.10 -24.75
CA ILE A 273 16.98 2.13 -24.79
C ILE A 273 17.57 0.75 -24.47
N VAL A 274 17.06 0.08 -23.43
CA VAL A 274 17.66 -1.17 -22.96
C VAL A 274 17.18 -2.41 -23.67
N LYS A 275 16.15 -2.29 -24.52
CA LYS A 275 15.59 -3.41 -25.30
C LYS A 275 16.67 -4.12 -26.14
N ARG A 276 17.68 -3.38 -26.62
CA ARG A 276 18.79 -3.90 -27.42
C ARG A 276 19.90 -4.60 -26.63
N TYR A 277 20.02 -4.36 -25.33
CA TYR A 277 21.07 -4.99 -24.50
C TYR A 277 20.65 -6.40 -24.07
N GLU A 278 21.64 -7.23 -23.75
CA GLU A 278 21.41 -8.54 -23.14
C GLU A 278 20.75 -8.45 -21.76
N ASP A 279 20.00 -9.49 -21.39
CA ASP A 279 19.26 -9.52 -20.11
C ASP A 279 20.19 -9.51 -18.89
N SER A 280 21.40 -10.07 -19.03
CA SER A 280 22.50 -10.00 -18.04
C SER A 280 22.85 -8.55 -17.68
N ASN A 281 22.98 -7.70 -18.70
CA ASN A 281 23.27 -6.28 -18.53
C ASN A 281 22.08 -5.52 -17.92
N VAL A 282 20.86 -5.80 -18.39
CA VAL A 282 19.64 -5.15 -17.88
C VAL A 282 19.38 -5.48 -16.41
N LYS A 283 19.65 -6.72 -15.96
CA LYS A 283 19.57 -7.10 -14.54
C LYS A 283 20.35 -6.16 -13.63
N THR A 284 21.49 -5.66 -14.09
CA THR A 284 22.33 -4.76 -13.31
C THR A 284 21.69 -3.38 -13.07
N LEU A 285 20.69 -2.99 -13.87
CA LEU A 285 19.96 -1.72 -13.73
C LEU A 285 18.89 -1.76 -12.63
N GLY A 286 18.54 -2.94 -12.09
CA GLY A 286 17.46 -3.06 -11.11
C GLY A 286 17.67 -2.18 -9.86
N ARG A 287 18.88 -2.21 -9.28
CA ARG A 287 19.19 -1.38 -8.10
C ARG A 287 19.05 0.13 -8.34
N PRO A 288 19.72 0.74 -9.33
CA PRO A 288 19.60 2.19 -9.55
C PRO A 288 18.18 2.60 -9.97
N VAL A 289 17.45 1.76 -10.72
CA VAL A 289 16.04 2.03 -11.07
C VAL A 289 15.15 1.99 -9.83
N HIS A 290 15.33 1.04 -8.92
CA HIS A 290 14.55 1.00 -7.67
C HIS A 290 14.87 2.19 -6.74
N ILE A 291 16.11 2.68 -6.73
CA ILE A 291 16.47 3.91 -6.00
C ILE A 291 15.76 5.13 -6.60
N PHE A 292 15.74 5.23 -7.93
CA PHE A 292 15.03 6.29 -8.63
C PHE A 292 13.51 6.26 -8.33
N GLU A 293 12.87 5.10 -8.47
CA GLU A 293 11.44 4.91 -8.17
C GLU A 293 11.13 5.19 -6.69
N GLY A 294 11.99 4.79 -5.77
CA GLY A 294 11.86 5.13 -4.35
C GLY A 294 11.92 6.64 -4.10
N GLY A 295 12.81 7.35 -4.80
CA GLY A 295 12.87 8.81 -4.77
C GLY A 295 11.62 9.48 -5.35
N LEU A 296 11.07 8.93 -6.44
CA LEU A 296 9.82 9.40 -7.05
C LEU A 296 8.65 9.25 -6.08
N ILE A 297 8.48 8.05 -5.50
CA ILE A 297 7.43 7.77 -4.51
C ILE A 297 7.54 8.75 -3.34
N LEU A 298 8.73 8.91 -2.75
CA LEU A 298 8.90 9.81 -1.60
C LEU A 298 8.59 11.27 -1.95
N THR A 299 8.99 11.72 -3.14
CA THR A 299 8.69 13.07 -3.64
C THR A 299 7.19 13.29 -3.79
N VAL A 300 6.49 12.32 -4.40
CA VAL A 300 5.04 12.36 -4.64
C VAL A 300 4.26 12.28 -3.33
N ILE A 301 4.67 11.42 -2.38
CA ILE A 301 4.05 11.38 -1.04
C ILE A 301 4.22 12.71 -0.32
N SER A 302 5.42 13.31 -0.39
CA SER A 302 5.67 14.62 0.24
C SER A 302 4.76 15.70 -0.36
N MET A 303 4.63 15.75 -1.69
CA MET A 303 3.72 16.66 -2.38
C MET A 303 2.25 16.39 -2.01
N MET A 304 1.86 15.14 -1.80
CA MET A 304 0.50 14.76 -1.42
C MET A 304 0.16 15.20 0.00
N VAL A 305 1.07 15.03 0.96
CA VAL A 305 0.90 15.53 2.33
C VAL A 305 0.79 17.05 2.35
N ILE A 306 1.73 17.75 1.69
CA ILE A 306 1.70 19.23 1.61
C ILE A 306 0.40 19.69 0.95
N GLY A 307 0.03 19.07 -0.16
CA GLY A 307 -1.15 19.46 -0.92
C GLY A 307 -2.46 19.21 -0.17
N ILE A 308 -2.59 18.09 0.56
CA ILE A 308 -3.75 17.87 1.43
C ILE A 308 -3.79 18.94 2.53
N TYR A 309 -2.66 19.21 3.19
CA TYR A 309 -2.56 20.24 4.23
C TYR A 309 -2.93 21.63 3.72
N GLU A 310 -2.50 22.00 2.51
CA GLU A 310 -2.89 23.28 1.87
C GLU A 310 -4.41 23.41 1.69
N VAL A 311 -5.12 22.30 1.45
CA VAL A 311 -6.59 22.30 1.33
C VAL A 311 -7.27 22.33 2.69
N VAL A 312 -6.88 21.45 3.62
CA VAL A 312 -7.64 21.18 4.86
C VAL A 312 -7.12 21.91 6.09
N GLY A 313 -5.95 22.55 6.00
CA GLY A 313 -5.31 23.23 7.13
C GLY A 313 -5.94 24.58 7.49
N GLU A 314 -6.80 25.14 6.62
CA GLU A 314 -7.51 26.42 6.85
C GLU A 314 -6.60 27.59 7.26
N GLY A 315 -5.33 27.56 6.85
CA GLY A 315 -4.32 28.56 7.23
C GLY A 315 -3.77 28.42 8.66
N VAL A 316 -4.22 27.43 9.43
CA VAL A 316 -3.71 27.11 10.76
C VAL A 316 -2.47 26.24 10.66
N SER A 317 -1.41 26.59 11.39
CA SER A 317 -0.17 25.81 11.45
C SER A 317 -0.33 24.52 12.28
N THR A 318 -0.92 23.47 11.69
CA THR A 318 -1.05 22.14 12.34
C THR A 318 0.20 21.27 12.19
N ILE A 319 1.05 21.56 11.20
CA ILE A 319 2.30 20.84 10.91
C ILE A 319 3.46 21.79 10.62
N SER A 320 4.68 21.28 10.76
CA SER A 320 5.91 21.99 10.36
C SER A 320 6.22 21.79 8.88
N ILE A 321 6.00 22.82 8.06
CA ILE A 321 6.37 22.84 6.63
C ILE A 321 7.88 22.59 6.41
N PRO A 322 8.80 23.22 7.18
CA PRO A 322 10.23 22.93 7.02
C PRO A 322 10.59 21.45 7.20
N ALA A 323 9.92 20.75 8.12
CA ALA A 323 10.16 19.33 8.33
C ALA A 323 9.79 18.48 7.11
N ILE A 324 8.68 18.80 6.42
CA ILE A 324 8.28 18.08 5.20
C ILE A 324 9.20 18.45 4.03
N SER A 325 9.61 19.71 3.92
CA SER A 325 10.59 20.13 2.90
C SER A 325 11.91 19.36 3.01
N GLY A 326 12.37 19.06 4.23
CA GLY A 326 13.54 18.21 4.46
C GLY A 326 13.36 16.79 3.90
N ILE A 327 12.19 16.18 4.10
CA ILE A 327 11.86 14.85 3.58
C ILE A 327 11.77 14.86 2.04
N SER A 328 11.17 15.91 1.47
CA SER A 328 11.15 16.13 0.03
C SER A 328 12.57 16.22 -0.56
N GLY A 329 13.51 16.85 0.15
CA GLY A 329 14.93 16.90 -0.23
C GLY A 329 15.58 15.52 -0.36
N ILE A 330 15.24 14.57 0.52
CA ILE A 330 15.72 13.18 0.43
C ILE A 330 15.19 12.52 -0.86
N GLY A 331 13.93 12.75 -1.22
CA GLY A 331 13.35 12.27 -2.48
C GLY A 331 14.13 12.74 -3.71
N HIS A 332 14.53 14.01 -3.74
CA HIS A 332 15.32 14.59 -4.83
C HIS A 332 16.74 14.00 -4.91
N ILE A 333 17.38 13.74 -3.76
CA ILE A 333 18.69 13.08 -3.72
C ILE A 333 18.59 11.67 -4.31
N LEU A 334 17.57 10.90 -3.92
CA LEU A 334 17.35 9.54 -4.44
C LEU A 334 17.05 9.55 -5.94
N LEU A 335 16.20 10.47 -6.42
CA LEU A 335 15.94 10.66 -7.85
C LEU A 335 17.24 10.94 -8.63
N THR A 336 18.06 11.87 -8.12
CA THR A 336 19.31 12.26 -8.77
C THR A 336 20.31 11.11 -8.80
N VAL A 337 20.54 10.46 -7.66
CA VAL A 337 21.48 9.32 -7.55
C VAL A 337 21.02 8.15 -8.40
N GLY A 338 19.73 7.79 -8.35
CA GLY A 338 19.17 6.69 -9.13
C GLY A 338 19.25 6.91 -10.63
N LEU A 339 18.93 8.13 -11.09
CA LEU A 339 18.99 8.48 -12.51
C LEU A 339 20.45 8.52 -13.01
N ALA A 340 21.33 9.25 -12.32
CA ALA A 340 22.73 9.36 -12.71
C ALA A 340 23.41 7.98 -12.77
N TRP A 341 23.14 7.13 -11.78
CA TRP A 341 23.68 5.77 -11.77
C TRP A 341 23.13 4.90 -12.91
N THR A 342 21.82 5.01 -13.21
CA THR A 342 21.22 4.31 -14.35
C THR A 342 21.87 4.71 -15.67
N ILE A 343 22.04 6.02 -15.91
CA ILE A 343 22.64 6.54 -17.14
C ILE A 343 24.12 6.15 -17.24
N LEU A 344 24.89 6.23 -16.15
CA LEU A 344 26.29 5.80 -16.15
C LEU A 344 26.45 4.32 -16.52
N LYS A 345 25.54 3.45 -16.05
CA LYS A 345 25.56 2.04 -16.46
C LYS A 345 25.27 1.85 -17.93
N ILE A 346 24.27 2.55 -18.47
CA ILE A 346 23.94 2.50 -19.89
C ILE A 346 25.11 3.01 -20.74
N TYR A 347 25.74 4.11 -20.34
CA TYR A 347 26.92 4.66 -21.02
C TYR A 347 28.07 3.66 -21.08
N ASN A 348 28.36 2.97 -19.96
CA ASN A 348 29.41 1.95 -19.92
C ASN A 348 29.08 0.74 -20.80
N MET A 349 27.81 0.34 -20.87
CA MET A 349 27.35 -0.71 -21.79
C MET A 349 27.58 -0.30 -23.24
N GLU A 350 27.29 0.95 -23.61
CA GLU A 350 27.51 1.45 -24.98
C GLU A 350 28.99 1.48 -25.35
N LYS A 351 29.85 1.93 -24.43
CA LYS A 351 31.30 1.96 -24.64
C LYS A 351 31.89 0.56 -24.87
N GLN A 352 31.36 -0.45 -24.17
CA GLN A 352 31.80 -1.84 -24.35
C GLN A 352 31.44 -2.37 -25.75
N ILE A 353 30.30 -1.97 -26.30
CA ILE A 353 29.91 -2.34 -27.67
C ILE A 353 30.83 -1.66 -28.69
N GLN A 354 31.10 -0.36 -28.53
CA GLN A 354 31.95 0.41 -29.45
C GLN A 354 33.44 0.01 -29.40
N GLY A 355 33.93 -0.50 -28.28
CA GLY A 355 35.31 -0.96 -28.13
C GLY A 355 35.57 -2.40 -28.56
N CYS A 356 34.55 -3.09 -29.10
CA CYS A 356 34.65 -4.43 -29.69
C CYS A 356 34.63 -4.41 -31.23
N GLU A 357 34.55 -3.24 -31.85
CA GLU A 357 34.94 -2.98 -33.25
C GLU A 357 36.43 -2.62 -33.31
#